data_AF-A1XGB0-F1
#
_entry.id   AF-A1XGB0-F1
#
_cell.length_a   1.000
_cell.length_b   1.000
_cell.length_c   1.000
_cell.angle_alpha   90.00
_cell.angle_beta   90.00
_cell.angle_gamma   90.00
#
_symmetry.space_group_name_H-M   'P 1'
#
loop_
_entity.id
_entity.type
_entity.pdbx_description
1 polymer ?
#
loop_
_entity_poly.entity_id
_entity_poly.type
_entity_poly.pdbx_seq_one_letter_code
_entity_poly.pdbx_strand_id
1 'polypeptide(L)'
;FAKRSGDDRVIVVVNLDPDNTVEGTVYTDLGALGLPADARLVAHDELTDTVFDWNAAHYVRLWPAQPAHILTISWAMSCTFVS
;
A
#
# COMPACT_ATOMS: atom_id res chain seq x y z
N PHE A 1 -7.66 5.31 -2.43
CA PHE A 1 -8.60 5.10 -1.30
C PHE A 1 -8.24 3.79 -0.59
N ALA A 2 -8.57 3.65 0.69
CA ALA A 2 -8.29 2.43 1.46
C ALA A 2 -9.59 1.81 1.99
N LYS A 3 -9.66 0.48 2.00
CA LYS A 3 -10.76 -0.31 2.58
C LYS A 3 -10.19 -1.33 3.56
N ARG A 4 -10.97 -1.66 4.58
CA ARG A 4 -10.64 -2.66 5.59
C ARG A 4 -11.80 -3.61 5.81
N SER A 5 -11.50 -4.91 5.91
CA SER A 5 -12.45 -5.95 6.29
C SER A 5 -11.76 -6.94 7.24
N GLY A 6 -12.07 -6.85 8.55
CA GLY A 6 -11.33 -7.59 9.57
C GLY A 6 -9.85 -7.20 9.60
N ASP A 7 -8.97 -8.18 9.43
CA ASP A 7 -7.52 -7.99 9.34
C ASP A 7 -7.04 -7.65 7.93
N ASP A 8 -7.90 -7.82 6.92
CA ASP A 8 -7.59 -7.52 5.52
C ASP A 8 -7.72 -6.02 5.23
N ARG A 9 -6.72 -5.50 4.53
CA ARG A 9 -6.57 -4.08 4.22
C ARG A 9 -6.16 -3.94 2.77
N VAL A 10 -6.97 -3.24 1.98
CA VAL A 10 -6.70 -3.01 0.56
C VAL A 10 -6.57 -1.51 0.31
N ILE A 11 -5.45 -1.12 -0.31
CA ILE A 11 -5.19 0.23 -0.77
C ILE A 11 -5.26 0.24 -2.29
N VAL A 12 -6.10 1.11 -2.84
CA VAL A 12 -6.20 1.31 -4.28
C VAL A 12 -5.72 2.70 -4.61
N VAL A 13 -4.71 2.78 -5.48
CA VAL A 13 -4.20 4.04 -6.03
C VAL A 13 -4.50 4.03 -7.52
N VAL A 14 -5.18 5.09 -7.99
CA VAL A 14 -5.59 5.23 -9.39
C VAL A 14 -5.09 6.57 -9.89
N ASN A 15 -4.47 6.54 -11.07
CA ASN A 15 -4.17 7.73 -11.83
C ASN A 15 -5.43 8.14 -12.59
N LEU A 16 -5.91 9.35 -12.36
CA LEU A 16 -7.07 9.91 -13.07
C LEU A 16 -6.67 10.62 -14.37
N ASP A 17 -5.36 10.79 -14.63
CA ASP A 17 -4.83 11.27 -15.90
C ASP A 17 -4.63 10.06 -16.84
N PRO A 18 -5.40 9.97 -17.94
CA PRO A 18 -5.32 8.85 -18.87
C PRO A 18 -4.08 8.90 -19.78
N ASP A 19 -3.44 10.07 -19.91
CA ASP A 19 -2.45 10.32 -20.95
C ASP A 19 -1.02 10.40 -20.39
N ASN A 20 -0.87 10.84 -19.12
CA ASN A 20 0.43 11.10 -18.53
C ASN A 20 0.86 10.06 -17.51
N THR A 21 2.17 9.85 -17.43
CA THR A 21 2.78 9.17 -16.28
C THR A 21 2.73 10.10 -15.08
N VAL A 22 2.17 9.63 -13.97
CA VAL A 22 2.09 10.38 -12.72
C VAL A 22 2.87 9.61 -11.66
N GLU A 23 3.78 10.33 -11.01
CA GLU A 23 4.51 9.84 -9.85
C GLU A 23 4.22 10.72 -8.63
N GLY A 24 4.23 10.10 -7.46
CA GLY A 24 3.99 10.83 -6.23
C GLY A 24 4.22 9.98 -4.99
N THR A 25 4.34 10.64 -3.85
CA THR A 25 4.35 9.99 -2.55
C THR A 25 2.94 9.98 -1.98
N VAL A 26 2.38 8.79 -1.79
CA VAL A 26 1.11 8.59 -1.11
C VAL A 26 1.38 8.40 0.38
N TYR A 27 0.82 9.30 1.18
CA TYR A 27 0.82 9.18 2.62
C TYR A 27 -0.42 8.43 3.08
N THR A 28 -0.20 7.32 3.78
CA THR A 28 -1.27 6.48 4.33
C THR A 28 -1.35 6.72 5.83
N ASP A 29 -2.54 7.06 6.32
CA ASP A 29 -2.78 7.16 7.76
C ASP A 29 -2.85 5.76 8.37
N LEU A 30 -1.74 5.34 8.97
CA LEU A 30 -1.62 4.05 9.65
C LEU A 30 -2.55 3.95 10.87
N GLY A 31 -2.81 5.07 11.55
CA GLY A 31 -3.75 5.12 12.68
C GLY A 31 -5.18 4.82 12.27
N ALA A 32 -5.62 5.38 11.13
CA ALA A 32 -6.92 5.07 10.54
C ALA A 32 -7.05 3.58 10.12
N LEU A 33 -5.94 2.90 9.86
CA LEU A 33 -5.88 1.48 9.57
C LEU A 33 -5.72 0.59 10.82
N GLY A 34 -5.62 1.19 12.01
CA GLY A 34 -5.38 0.50 13.28
C GLY A 34 -3.98 -0.09 13.39
N LEU A 35 -2.99 0.56 12.77
CA LEU A 35 -1.58 0.18 12.73
C LEU A 35 -0.76 1.22 13.51
N PRO A 36 0.35 0.83 14.16
CA PRO A 36 1.25 1.78 14.79
C PRO A 36 1.92 2.64 13.71
N ALA A 37 2.30 3.87 14.09
CA ALA A 37 2.83 4.85 13.16
C ALA A 37 4.19 4.46 12.53
N ASP A 38 4.91 3.53 13.17
CA ASP A 38 6.18 2.95 12.72
C ASP A 38 6.03 1.53 12.17
N ALA A 39 4.79 1.09 11.89
CA ALA A 39 4.54 -0.23 11.30
C ALA A 39 5.25 -0.39 9.97
N ARG A 40 5.86 -1.56 9.80
CA ARG A 40 6.36 -2.03 8.51
C ARG A 40 5.28 -2.88 7.84
N LEU A 41 4.90 -2.48 6.64
CA LEU A 41 3.82 -3.05 5.87
C LEU A 41 4.39 -3.80 4.68
N VAL A 42 3.78 -4.94 4.37
CA VAL A 42 4.05 -5.67 3.15
C VAL A 42 2.86 -5.45 2.22
N ALA A 43 3.10 -4.70 1.16
CA ALA A 43 2.11 -4.38 0.14
C ALA A 43 2.32 -5.29 -1.07
N HIS A 44 1.31 -6.10 -1.39
CA HIS A 44 1.32 -6.97 -2.56
C HIS A 44 0.41 -6.37 -3.63
N ASP A 45 0.98 -6.07 -4.80
CA ASP A 45 0.23 -5.57 -5.95
C ASP A 45 -0.33 -6.76 -6.75
N GLU A 46 -1.64 -6.97 -6.67
CA GLU A 46 -2.33 -8.09 -7.33
C GLU A 46 -2.29 -8.01 -8.87
N LEU A 47 -2.04 -6.82 -9.43
CA LEU A 47 -1.98 -6.64 -10.89
C LEU A 47 -0.63 -7.03 -11.48
N THR A 48 0.44 -6.87 -10.70
CA THR A 48 1.83 -7.11 -11.15
C THR A 48 2.51 -8.25 -10.39
N ASP A 49 1.83 -8.82 -9.40
CA ASP A 49 2.33 -9.82 -8.45
C ASP A 49 3.59 -9.36 -7.68
N THR A 50 3.80 -8.03 -7.61
CA THR A 50 5.01 -7.45 -6.99
C THR A 50 4.76 -7.18 -5.52
N VAL A 51 5.73 -7.54 -4.68
CA VAL A 51 5.69 -7.26 -3.24
C VAL A 51 6.62 -6.11 -2.91
N PHE A 52 6.09 -5.15 -2.17
CA PHE A 52 6.81 -3.98 -1.70
C PHE A 52 6.82 -3.91 -0.18
N ASP A 53 7.94 -3.41 0.35
CA ASP A 53 8.11 -3.14 1.77
C ASP A 53 7.90 -1.65 2.03
N TRP A 54 6.88 -1.36 2.82
CA TRP A 54 6.18 -0.08 2.91
C TRP A 54 6.14 0.40 4.38
N ASN A 55 6.14 1.71 4.60
CA ASN A 55 5.89 2.39 5.87
C ASN A 55 4.60 3.27 5.84
N ALA A 56 4.63 4.53 6.25
CA ALA A 56 3.48 5.45 6.13
C ALA A 56 3.48 6.26 4.82
N ALA A 57 4.61 6.34 4.12
CA ALA A 57 4.81 7.21 2.96
C ALA A 57 5.43 6.41 1.80
N HIS A 58 4.65 6.16 0.73
CA HIS A 58 5.09 5.29 -0.36
C HIS A 58 5.13 6.01 -1.67
N TYR A 59 6.20 5.72 -2.42
CA TYR A 59 6.33 6.17 -3.78
C TYR A 59 5.53 5.26 -4.71
N VAL A 60 4.67 5.87 -5.52
CA VAL A 60 3.91 5.21 -6.57
C VAL A 60 4.24 5.87 -7.90
N ARG A 61 4.30 5.07 -8.96
CA ARG A 61 4.44 5.57 -10.33
C ARG A 61 3.44 4.84 -11.21
N LEU A 62 2.48 5.58 -11.73
CA LEU A 62 1.40 5.08 -12.57
C LEU A 62 1.56 5.64 -13.98
N TRP A 63 1.32 4.83 -15.00
CA TRP A 63 1.39 5.22 -16.40
C TRP A 63 0.19 4.67 -17.17
N PRO A 64 -0.13 5.16 -18.37
CA PRO A 64 -1.38 4.80 -19.06
C PRO A 64 -1.62 3.29 -19.25
N ALA A 65 -0.56 2.48 -19.37
CA ALA A 65 -0.66 1.02 -19.48
C ALA A 65 -0.91 0.30 -18.13
N GLN A 66 -0.67 0.97 -17.00
CA GLN A 66 -1.00 0.53 -15.64
C GLN A 66 -1.59 1.71 -14.86
N PRO A 67 -2.88 2.01 -15.09
CA PRO A 67 -3.52 3.21 -14.53
C PRO A 67 -3.84 3.06 -13.04
N ALA A 68 -3.75 1.86 -12.47
CA ALA A 68 -4.04 1.60 -11.07
C ALA A 68 -3.11 0.55 -10.48
N HIS A 69 -2.88 0.66 -9.16
CA HIS A 69 -2.32 -0.40 -8.33
C HIS A 69 -3.37 -0.85 -7.32
N ILE A 70 -3.56 -2.17 -7.19
CA ILE A 70 -4.44 -2.78 -6.19
C ILE A 70 -3.54 -3.49 -5.19
N LEU A 71 -3.39 -2.87 -4.02
CA LEU A 71 -2.37 -3.26 -3.06
C LEU A 71 -3.04 -3.89 -1.85
N THR A 72 -2.81 -5.18 -1.66
CA THR A 72 -3.19 -5.92 -0.46
C THR A 72 -2.11 -5.69 0.60
N ILE A 73 -2.50 -5.16 1.75
CA ILE A 73 -1.60 -4.82 2.85
C ILE A 73 -1.65 -5.93 3.90
N SER A 74 -0.52 -6.58 4.10
CA SER A 74 -0.29 -7.47 5.22
C SER A 74 0.67 -6.83 6.22
N TRP A 75 0.38 -7.01 7.50
CA TRP A 75 1.29 -6.64 8.57
C TRP A 75 2.33 -7.77 8.72
N ALA A 76 3.63 -7.45 8.64
CA ALA A 76 4.67 -8.38 9.08
C ALA A 76 4.78 -8.30 10.61
N MET A 77 4.21 -9.28 11.33
CA MET A 77 4.33 -9.26 12.79
C MET A 77 5.80 -9.45 13.07
N SER A 78 6.45 -8.41 13.56
CA SER A 78 7.78 -8.55 14.15
C SER A 78 7.58 -9.48 15.33
N CYS A 79 7.75 -10.77 15.07
CA CYS A 79 7.64 -11.83 16.05
C CYS A 79 8.86 -11.70 16.95
N THR A 80 8.82 -10.75 17.88
CA THR A 80 9.78 -10.70 18.97
C THR A 80 9.31 -11.74 19.98
N PHE A 81 9.68 -13.00 19.72
CA PHE A 81 9.57 -14.07 20.70
C PHE A 81 10.54 -13.72 21.83
N VAL A 82 10.01 -13.19 22.93
CA VAL A 82 10.80 -13.01 24.16
C VAL A 82 10.85 -14.39 24.82
N SER A 83 12.02 -15.02 24.77
CA SER A 83 12.39 -16.18 25.59
C SER A 83 12.86 -15.72 26.98
#